data_AF-A0A0Q2QZP4-F1
#
_entry.id   AF-A0A0Q2QZP4-F1
#
_cell.length_a   1.000
_cell.length_b   1.000
_cell.length_c   1.000
_cell.angle_alpha   90.00
_cell.angle_beta   90.00
_cell.angle_gamma   90.00
#
_symmetry.space_group_name_H-M   'P 1'
#
loop_
_entity.id
_entity.type
_entity.pdbx_description
1 polymer ?
#
loop_
_entity_poly.entity_id
_entity_poly.type
_entity_poly.pdbx_seq_one_letter_code
_entity_poly.pdbx_strand_id
1 'polypeptide(L)' 'MFGFGIQKTINRGVFQQMHRRDQDQFLQYIYDAGYSVKEIAREYGLSPQTIYSRINAHRGRGPLQT' A
#
# COMPACT_ATOMS: atom_id res chain seq x y z
N MET A 1 -6.93 0.00 -15.05
CA MET A 1 -6.47 1.39 -15.16
C MET A 1 -4.94 1.35 -15.15
N PHE A 2 -4.32 1.80 -16.25
CA PHE A 2 -2.86 1.88 -16.43
C PHE A 2 -2.52 3.37 -16.57
N GLY A 3 -1.60 3.92 -15.75
CA GLY A 3 -0.94 5.18 -16.13
C GLY A 3 -0.51 6.17 -15.04
N PHE A 4 -0.98 6.09 -13.79
CA PHE A 4 -0.52 6.99 -12.72
C PHE A 4 0.02 6.19 -11.54
N GLY A 5 1.28 5.78 -11.65
CA GLY A 5 1.97 5.03 -10.59
C GLY A 5 2.10 5.83 -9.29
N ILE A 6 2.45 5.13 -8.22
CA ILE A 6 2.72 5.68 -6.87
C ILE A 6 3.84 6.75 -6.85
N GLN A 7 4.52 6.99 -7.97
CA GLN A 7 5.70 7.86 -8.16
C GLN A 7 5.62 9.29 -7.58
N LYS A 8 4.41 9.83 -7.30
CA LYS A 8 4.26 11.13 -6.59
C LYS A 8 4.45 11.05 -5.07
N THR A 9 4.62 9.85 -4.52
CA THR A 9 4.83 9.62 -3.09
C THR A 9 6.32 9.45 -2.77
N ILE A 10 6.67 9.23 -1.50
CA ILE A 10 8.06 9.06 -1.08
C ILE A 10 8.71 7.86 -1.78
N ASN A 11 10.01 7.98 -2.07
CA ASN A 11 10.78 6.88 -2.65
C ASN A 11 11.00 5.74 -1.63
N ARG A 12 11.32 4.55 -2.14
CA ARG A 12 11.57 3.34 -1.34
C ARG A 12 12.69 3.49 -0.31
N GLY A 13 13.75 4.23 -0.63
CA GLY A 13 14.89 4.43 0.27
C GLY A 13 14.50 5.22 1.53
N VAL A 14 13.68 6.26 1.37
CA VAL A 14 13.11 7.02 2.48
C VAL A 14 12.16 6.16 3.30
N PHE A 15 11.28 5.41 2.64
CA PHE A 15 10.36 4.47 3.30
C PHE A 15 11.09 3.47 4.21
N GLN A 16 12.22 2.90 3.75
CA GLN A 16 12.98 1.92 4.52
C GLN A 16 13.67 2.50 5.76
N GLN A 17 13.94 3.81 5.78
CA GLN A 17 14.56 4.49 6.93
C GLN A 17 13.53 4.93 7.98
N MET A 18 12.24 4.95 7.63
CA MET A 18 11.18 5.29 8.57
C MET A 18 11.07 4.24 9.69
N HIS A 19 10.67 4.69 10.88
CA HIS A 19 10.30 3.75 11.94
C HIS A 19 9.12 2.88 11.50
N ARG A 20 9.04 1.68 12.07
CA ARG A 20 8.03 0.68 11.71
C ARG A 20 6.59 1.22 11.77
N ARG A 21 6.28 2.03 12.79
CA ARG A 21 4.98 2.67 12.97
C ARG A 21 4.66 3.65 11.83
N ASP A 22 5.61 4.49 11.46
CA ASP A 22 5.44 5.49 10.40
C ASP A 22 5.28 4.80 9.03
N GLN A 23 6.02 3.71 8.79
CA GLN A 23 5.81 2.87 7.62
C GLN A 23 4.38 2.33 7.54
N ASP A 24 3.83 1.81 8.65
CA ASP A 24 2.47 1.27 8.66
C ASP A 24 1.42 2.36 8.40
N GLN A 25 1.57 3.52 9.03
CA GLN A 25 0.68 4.67 8.79
C GLN A 25 0.74 5.14 7.34
N PHE A 26 1.94 5.16 6.75
CA PHE A 26 2.13 5.53 5.37
C PHE A 26 1.52 4.50 4.40
N LEU A 27 1.72 3.20 4.64
CA LEU A 27 1.09 2.13 3.85
C LEU A 27 -0.44 2.22 3.92
N GLN A 28 -1.00 2.50 5.10
CA GLN A 28 -2.43 2.72 5.28
C GLN A 28 -2.90 3.96 4.50
N TYR A 29 -2.20 5.09 4.61
CA TYR A 29 -2.51 6.31 3.88
C TYR A 29 -2.54 6.09 2.36
N ILE A 30 -1.51 5.44 1.80
CA ILE A 30 -1.46 5.14 0.36
C ILE A 30 -2.58 4.20 -0.04
N TYR A 31 -2.83 3.16 0.77
CA TYR A 31 -3.98 2.31 0.52
C TYR A 31 -5.23 3.17 0.46
N ASP A 32 -5.55 3.96 1.48
CA ASP A 32 -6.74 4.82 1.60
C ASP A 32 -6.88 5.85 0.47
N ALA A 33 -5.75 6.30 -0.10
CA ALA A 33 -5.73 7.16 -1.29
C ALA A 33 -6.16 6.45 -2.59
N GLY A 34 -6.41 5.14 -2.58
CA GLY A 34 -6.96 4.39 -3.71
C GLY A 34 -6.03 3.34 -4.30
N TYR A 35 -4.76 3.29 -3.90
CA TYR A 35 -3.80 2.36 -4.46
C TYR A 35 -4.05 0.93 -3.97
N SER A 36 -3.90 -0.04 -4.88
CA SER A 36 -4.07 -1.45 -4.54
C SER A 36 -2.87 -1.99 -3.77
N VAL A 37 -3.10 -2.99 -2.92
CA VAL A 37 -2.03 -3.69 -2.20
C VAL A 37 -0.93 -4.21 -3.14
N LYS A 38 -1.31 -4.65 -4.36
CA LYS A 38 -0.34 -5.12 -5.36
C LYS A 38 0.59 -4.01 -5.86
N GLU A 39 0.06 -2.81 -6.07
CA GLU A 39 0.86 -1.65 -6.50
C GLU A 39 1.81 -1.19 -5.39
N ILE A 40 1.30 -1.11 -4.16
CA ILE A 40 2.09 -0.72 -2.98
C ILE A 40 3.22 -1.75 -2.74
N ALA A 41 2.90 -3.05 -2.84
CA ALA A 41 3.86 -4.14 -2.72
C ALA A 41 5.02 -3.99 -3.70
N ARG A 42 4.69 -3.75 -4.98
CA ARG A 42 5.67 -3.57 -6.04
C ARG A 42 6.56 -2.35 -5.79
N GLU A 43 5.99 -1.22 -5.43
CA GLU A 43 6.73 0.04 -5.28
C GLU A 43 7.72 0.00 -4.11
N TYR A 44 7.29 -0.53 -2.96
CA TYR A 44 8.12 -0.55 -1.75
C TYR A 44 8.90 -1.86 -1.55
N GLY A 45 8.76 -2.80 -2.49
CA GLY A 45 9.43 -4.10 -2.45
C GLY A 45 9.01 -4.96 -1.25
N LEU A 46 7.70 -4.98 -0.98
CA LEU A 46 7.08 -5.80 0.05
C LEU A 46 6.24 -6.91 -0.59
N SER A 47 5.96 -7.98 0.14
CA SER A 47 4.94 -8.95 -0.31
C SER A 47 3.53 -8.38 -0.08
N PRO A 48 2.54 -8.70 -0.93
CA PRO A 48 1.14 -8.36 -0.68
C PRO A 48 0.66 -8.82 0.71
N GLN A 49 1.05 -10.01 1.13
CA GLN A 49 0.73 -10.59 2.44
C GLN A 49 1.27 -9.73 3.58
N THR A 50 2.51 -9.24 3.45
CA THR A 50 3.11 -8.32 4.41
C THR A 50 2.33 -7.02 4.51
N ILE A 51 1.74 -6.52 3.42
CA ILE A 51 0.92 -5.31 3.48
C ILE A 51 -0.41 -5.61 4.18
N TYR A 52 -1.08 -6.72 3.83
CA TYR A 52 -2.35 -7.09 4.47
C TYR A 52 -2.23 -7.28 5.99
N SER A 53 -1.07 -7.70 6.50
CA SER A 53 -0.85 -7.81 7.95
C SER A 53 -0.56 -6.48 8.64
N ARG A 54 -0.34 -5.40 7.87
CA ARG A 54 0.09 -4.08 8.33
C ARG A 54 -0.98 -3.00 8.22
N ILE A 55 -1.93 -3.18 7.32
CA ILE A 55 -2.98 -2.20 7.04
C ILE A 55 -4.35 -2.81 7.33
N ASN A 56 -5.32 -1.96 7.64
CA ASN A 56 -6.73 -2.33 7.70
C ASN A 56 -7.32 -2.39 6.28
N ALA A 57 -7.13 -3.53 5.62
CA ALA A 57 -7.63 -3.74 4.26
C ALA A 57 -9.13 -4.07 4.25
N HIS A 58 -9.95 -3.08 3.90
CA HIS A 58 -11.41 -3.17 3.81
C HIS A 58 -11.95 -2.97 2.38
N ARG A 59 -11.19 -2.32 1.49
CA ARG A 59 -11.45 -2.27 0.04
C ARG A 59 -11.06 -3.58 -0.62
N GLY A 60 -12.02 -4.21 -1.28
CA GLY A 60 -11.87 -5.52 -1.93
C GLY A 60 -12.63 -6.66 -1.24
N ARG A 61 -13.28 -6.40 -0.09
CA ARG A 61 -14.36 -7.24 0.45
C ARG A 61 -15.73 -6.58 0.25
N GLY A 62 -15.97 -6.02 -0.94
CA GLY A 62 -17.36 -5.81 -1.35
C GLY A 62 -18.05 -7.17 -1.41
N PRO A 63 -19.38 -7.26 -1.20
CA PRO A 63 -20.08 -8.53 -1.37
C PRO A 63 -19.67 -9.13 -2.71
N LEU A 64 -19.39 -10.44 -2.74
CA LEU A 64 -19.39 -11.19 -3.98
C LEU A 64 -20.66 -10.73 -4.72
N GLN A 65 -20.48 -10.04 -5.84
CA GLN A 65 -21.61 -9.78 -6.73
C GLN A 65 -22.00 -11.15 -7.28
N THR A 66 -22.86 -11.83 -6.53
CA THR A 66 -23.74 -12.91 -7.00
C THR A 66 -24.66 -12.38 -8.07
#